data_AF-A0A2P4Q5B4-F1
#
_entry.id   AF-A0A2P4Q5B4-F1
#
_cell.length_a   1.000
_cell.length_b   1.000
_cell.length_c   1.000
_cell.angle_alpha   90.00
_cell.angle_beta   90.00
_cell.angle_gamma   90.00
#
_symmetry.space_group_name_H-M   'P 1'
#
loop_
_entity.id
_entity.type
_entity.pdbx_description
1 polymer ?
#
loop_
_entity_poly.entity_id
_entity_poly.type
_entity_poly.pdbx_seq_one_letter_code
_entity_poly.pdbx_strand_id
1 'polypeptide(L)'
;MLIMERGINGSLRQYLDKDFISLSWMNKLDALRYIVLGIGKIHERGLIHRDFHSGNMINMANQIIFITDLGLCRPMNAQNNGTYGVLPYVAPEVLRGKEYTQASDIYGFGIIAYEICTGLPPYHDIAHDRTLAVNLSRIKTKVQL
;
A
#
# COMPACT_ATOMS: atom_id res chain seq x y z
N MET A 1 -21.19 -0.50 12.42
CA MET A 1 -20.86 0.72 11.66
C MET A 1 -19.75 1.43 12.41
N LEU A 2 -18.60 1.66 11.76
CA LEU A 2 -17.52 2.49 12.29
C LEU A 2 -17.69 3.90 11.71
N ILE A 3 -17.55 4.93 12.54
CA ILE A 3 -17.58 6.34 12.10
C ILE A 3 -16.16 6.86 12.28
N MET A 4 -15.58 7.39 11.19
CA MET A 4 -14.22 7.94 11.16
C MET A 4 -14.25 9.38 10.67
N GLU A 5 -13.23 10.15 11.07
CA GLU A 5 -13.02 11.49 10.53
C GLU A 5 -12.81 11.43 9.02
N ARG A 6 -13.44 12.36 8.30
CA ARG A 6 -13.34 12.43 6.84
C ARG A 6 -12.07 13.17 6.45
N GLY A 7 -11.20 12.53 5.68
CA GLY A 7 -10.04 13.20 5.08
C GLY A 7 -10.45 14.33 4.15
N ILE A 8 -9.76 15.46 4.27
CA ILE A 8 -10.05 16.68 3.50
C ILE A 8 -9.86 16.44 2.00
N ASN A 9 -8.88 15.61 1.63
CA ASN A 9 -8.53 15.34 0.23
C ASN A 9 -8.90 13.93 -0.24
N GLY A 10 -9.68 13.18 0.56
CA GLY A 10 -10.02 11.80 0.24
C GLY A 10 -8.83 10.85 0.33
N SER A 11 -8.87 9.79 -0.49
CA SER A 11 -7.78 8.82 -0.55
C SER A 11 -6.52 9.40 -1.19
N LEU A 12 -5.35 8.80 -0.91
CA LEU A 12 -4.09 9.18 -1.54
C LEU A 12 -4.20 9.09 -3.08
N ARG A 13 -4.88 8.07 -3.61
CA ARG A 13 -5.10 7.95 -5.05
C ARG A 13 -5.86 9.16 -5.62
N GLN A 14 -6.98 9.52 -5.01
CA GLN A 14 -7.79 10.68 -5.40
C GLN A 14 -7.01 11.99 -5.28
N TYR A 15 -6.19 12.10 -4.23
CA TYR A 15 -5.35 13.26 -4.01
C TYR A 15 -4.29 13.41 -5.12
N LEU A 16 -3.62 12.33 -5.50
CA LEU A 16 -2.64 12.34 -6.60
C LEU A 16 -3.32 12.68 -7.93
N ASP A 17 -4.51 12.16 -8.22
CA ASP A 17 -5.22 12.47 -9.46
C ASP A 17 -5.55 13.97 -9.60
N LYS A 18 -5.83 14.64 -8.48
CA LYS A 18 -6.23 16.05 -8.46
C LYS A 18 -5.05 17.00 -8.42
N ASP A 19 -4.08 16.75 -7.54
CA ASP A 19 -3.12 17.77 -7.12
C ASP A 19 -1.66 17.41 -7.47
N PHE A 20 -1.38 16.28 -8.14
CA PHE A 20 -0.01 15.81 -8.39
C PHE A 20 0.92 16.85 -9.04
N ILE A 21 0.43 17.62 -10.02
CA ILE A 21 1.23 18.64 -10.72
C ILE A 21 1.73 19.73 -9.76
N SER A 22 0.96 20.02 -8.71
CA SER A 22 1.29 21.03 -7.71
C SER A 22 2.17 20.51 -6.56
N LEU A 23 2.39 19.19 -6.47
CA LEU A 23 3.20 18.59 -5.42
C LEU A 23 4.69 18.82 -5.67
N SER A 24 5.34 19.56 -4.75
CA SER A 24 6.79 19.62 -4.72
C SER A 24 7.42 18.29 -4.33
N TRP A 25 8.70 18.11 -4.63
CA TRP A 25 9.46 16.94 -4.17
C TRP A 25 9.47 16.80 -2.64
N MET A 26 9.51 17.91 -1.90
CA MET A 26 9.42 17.87 -0.45
C MET A 26 8.06 17.36 0.02
N ASN A 27 6.96 17.78 -0.60
CA ASN A 27 5.64 17.25 -0.29
C ASN A 27 5.54 15.73 -0.54
N LYS A 28 6.15 15.25 -1.63
CA LYS A 28 6.22 13.81 -1.94
C LYS A 28 7.02 13.03 -0.90
N LEU A 29 8.17 13.55 -0.48
CA LEU A 29 8.99 12.93 0.57
C LEU A 29 8.29 12.93 1.93
N ASP A 30 7.59 14.01 2.27
CA ASP A 30 6.80 14.07 3.51
C ASP A 30 5.66 13.06 3.50
N ALA A 31 4.93 12.93 2.39
CA ALA A 31 3.91 11.90 2.22
C ALA A 31 4.48 10.50 2.49
N LEU A 32 5.61 10.15 1.86
CA LEU A 32 6.28 8.87 2.06
C LEU A 32 6.73 8.65 3.50
N ARG A 33 7.23 9.71 4.15
CA ARG A 33 7.64 9.69 5.56
C ARG A 33 6.46 9.39 6.47
N TYR A 34 5.30 10.02 6.28
CA TYR A 34 4.11 9.73 7.09
C TYR A 34 3.59 8.30 6.86
N ILE A 35 3.59 7.84 5.62
CA ILE A 35 3.15 6.48 5.28
C ILE A 35 4.06 5.43 5.94
N VAL A 36 5.39 5.57 5.83
CA VAL A 36 6.33 4.59 6.41
C VAL A 36 6.28 4.59 7.95
N LEU A 37 6.08 5.76 8.57
CA LEU A 37 5.86 5.86 10.02
C LEU A 37 4.57 5.14 10.43
N GLY A 38 3.48 5.33 9.67
CA GLY A 38 2.20 4.69 9.94
C GLY A 38 2.29 3.16 9.87
N ILE A 39 2.86 2.61 8.80
CA ILE A 39 2.97 1.15 8.64
C ILE A 39 3.95 0.57 9.67
N GLY A 40 5.01 1.30 10.01
CA GLY A 40 5.91 0.97 11.11
C GLY A 40 5.18 0.82 12.44
N LYS A 41 4.18 1.67 12.75
CA LYS A 41 3.35 1.54 13.96
C LYS A 41 2.44 0.31 13.96
N ILE A 42 2.02 -0.17 12.80
CA ILE A 42 1.28 -1.44 12.68
C ILE A 42 2.24 -2.61 12.92
N HIS A 43 3.42 -2.57 12.29
CA HIS A 43 4.45 -3.60 12.39
C HIS A 43 5.04 -3.73 13.80
N GLU A 44 5.28 -2.61 14.51
CA GLU A 44 5.70 -2.59 15.92
C GLU A 44 4.72 -3.33 16.84
N ARG A 45 3.44 -3.43 16.46
CA ARG A 45 2.41 -4.19 17.21
C ARG A 45 2.34 -5.67 16.80
N GLY A 46 3.27 -6.15 15.97
CA GLY A 46 3.29 -7.52 15.47
C GLY A 46 2.21 -7.82 14.43
N LEU A 47 1.60 -6.79 13.84
CA LEU A 47 0.53 -6.90 12.86
C LEU A 47 1.06 -6.69 11.43
N ILE A 48 0.36 -7.29 10.47
CA ILE A 48 0.53 -7.10 9.03
C ILE A 48 -0.79 -6.58 8.47
N HIS A 49 -0.76 -5.57 7.61
CA HIS A 49 -1.96 -4.92 7.07
C HIS A 49 -2.67 -5.75 6.01
N ARG A 50 -1.91 -6.38 5.09
CA ARG A 50 -2.38 -7.29 4.02
C ARG A 50 -3.24 -6.67 2.91
N ASP A 51 -3.64 -5.42 3.05
CA ASP A 51 -4.40 -4.64 2.06
C ASP A 51 -3.87 -3.20 1.97
N PHE A 52 -2.54 -3.12 1.86
CA PHE A 52 -1.80 -1.87 1.93
C PHE A 52 -1.67 -1.23 0.54
N HIS A 53 -2.56 -0.29 0.23
CA HIS A 53 -2.60 0.42 -1.06
C HIS A 53 -3.07 1.88 -0.92
N SER A 54 -2.88 2.69 -1.97
CA SER A 54 -3.19 4.13 -1.95
C SER A 54 -4.68 4.49 -1.78
N GLY A 55 -5.58 3.52 -1.93
CA GLY A 55 -7.01 3.66 -1.66
C GLY A 55 -7.35 3.58 -0.16
N ASN A 56 -6.56 2.81 0.61
CA ASN A 56 -6.68 2.68 2.07
C ASN A 56 -5.81 3.70 2.82
N MET A 57 -5.48 4.81 2.16
CA MET A 57 -4.69 5.89 2.73
C MET A 57 -5.47 7.19 2.61
N ILE A 58 -5.69 7.88 3.72
CA ILE A 58 -6.44 9.13 3.74
C ILE A 58 -5.50 10.31 3.91
N ASN A 59 -5.59 11.30 3.02
CA ASN A 59 -4.87 12.56 3.18
C ASN A 59 -5.72 13.54 4.02
N MET A 60 -5.25 13.82 5.23
CA MET A 60 -5.93 14.68 6.18
C MET A 60 -5.67 16.16 5.89
N ALA A 61 -4.41 16.58 5.77
CA ALA A 61 -4.00 17.93 5.39
C ALA A 61 -2.48 17.95 5.19
N ASN A 62 -1.93 18.84 4.34
CA ASN A 62 -0.49 19.07 4.22
C ASN A 62 0.35 17.78 4.11
N GLN A 63 -0.11 16.83 3.31
CA GLN A 63 0.54 15.52 3.07
C GLN A 63 0.65 14.62 4.32
N ILE A 64 -0.07 14.96 5.39
CA ILE A 64 -0.28 14.07 6.52
C ILE A 64 -1.24 12.96 6.06
N ILE A 65 -0.68 11.78 5.86
CA ILE A 65 -1.39 10.61 5.36
C ILE A 65 -1.57 9.60 6.48
N PHE A 66 -2.81 9.16 6.67
CA PHE A 66 -3.17 8.11 7.61
C PHE A 66 -3.50 6.83 6.88
N ILE A 67 -3.06 5.71 7.43
CA ILE A 67 -3.42 4.38 6.97
C ILE A 67 -4.76 4.01 7.60
N THR A 68 -5.64 3.42 6.81
CA THR A 68 -7.01 3.07 7.17
C THR A 68 -7.34 1.65 6.75
N ASP A 69 -8.56 1.20 7.06
CA ASP A 69 -9.04 -0.16 6.81
C ASP A 69 -8.14 -1.28 7.38
N LEU A 70 -8.22 -1.44 8.69
CA LEU A 70 -7.51 -2.48 9.41
C LEU A 70 -8.29 -3.81 9.47
N GLY A 71 -9.35 -3.98 8.66
CA GLY A 71 -10.22 -5.16 8.72
C GLY A 71 -9.50 -6.48 8.41
N LEU A 72 -8.48 -6.39 7.55
CA LEU A 72 -7.63 -7.52 7.14
C LEU A 72 -6.34 -7.63 7.97
N CYS A 73 -6.09 -6.72 8.91
CA CYS A 73 -4.91 -6.79 9.77
C CYS A 73 -4.88 -8.10 10.55
N ARG A 74 -3.72 -8.78 10.55
CA ARG A 74 -3.52 -10.04 11.30
C ARG A 74 -2.12 -10.10 11.92
N PRO A 75 -1.96 -10.84 13.03
CA PRO A 75 -0.65 -11.19 13.57
C PRO A 75 0.21 -11.93 12.55
N MET A 76 1.53 -11.79 12.66
CA MET A 76 2.50 -12.41 11.75
C MET A 76 2.47 -13.95 11.71
N ASN A 77 1.92 -14.60 12.74
CA ASN A 77 1.78 -16.06 12.83
C ASN A 77 0.38 -16.56 12.43
N ALA A 78 -0.51 -15.68 11.95
CA ALA A 78 -1.83 -16.09 11.49
C ALA A 78 -1.71 -16.85 10.16
N GLN A 79 -2.40 -17.99 10.06
CA GLN A 79 -2.49 -18.73 8.80
C GLN A 79 -3.28 -17.96 7.74
N ASN A 80 -2.84 -18.10 6.49
CA ASN A 80 -3.55 -17.56 5.35
C ASN A 80 -4.74 -18.43 4.93
N ASN A 81 -5.92 -17.79 4.86
CA ASN A 81 -7.13 -18.39 4.28
C ASN A 81 -7.42 -17.88 2.85
N GLY A 82 -6.40 -17.32 2.19
CA GLY A 82 -6.52 -16.76 0.86
C GLY A 82 -5.54 -15.63 0.58
N THR A 83 -5.52 -15.20 -0.68
CA THR A 83 -4.84 -13.99 -1.14
C THR A 83 -5.83 -12.83 -1.15
N TYR A 84 -5.49 -11.79 -0.42
CA TYR A 84 -6.21 -10.53 -0.31
C TYR A 84 -5.34 -9.37 -0.81
N GLY A 85 -5.97 -8.22 -1.04
CA GLY A 85 -5.29 -7.01 -1.48
C GLY A 85 -5.54 -6.66 -2.95
N VAL A 86 -5.12 -5.45 -3.32
CA VAL A 86 -5.28 -4.90 -4.68
C VAL A 86 -4.07 -5.24 -5.55
N LEU A 87 -4.32 -5.74 -6.77
CA LEU A 87 -3.40 -6.60 -7.53
C LEU A 87 -2.01 -6.03 -7.89
N PRO A 88 -1.74 -4.72 -7.96
CA PRO A 88 -0.37 -4.22 -8.05
C PRO A 88 0.40 -4.19 -6.73
N TYR A 89 -0.29 -4.11 -5.60
CA TYR A 89 0.29 -3.91 -4.26
C TYR A 89 0.57 -5.24 -3.54
N VAL A 90 0.06 -6.35 -4.07
CA VAL A 90 0.24 -7.67 -3.47
C VAL A 90 1.63 -8.21 -3.81
N ALA A 91 2.39 -8.56 -2.76
CA ALA A 91 3.75 -9.01 -2.91
C ALA A 91 3.89 -10.34 -3.70
N PRO A 92 4.98 -10.55 -4.46
CA PRO A 92 5.18 -11.75 -5.27
C PRO A 92 5.13 -13.07 -4.50
N GLU A 93 5.60 -13.10 -3.25
CA GLU A 93 5.49 -14.29 -2.39
C GLU A 93 4.04 -14.62 -2.02
N VAL A 94 3.21 -13.61 -1.78
CA VAL A 94 1.80 -13.78 -1.47
C VAL A 94 1.03 -14.26 -2.70
N LEU A 95 1.35 -13.73 -3.89
CA LEU A 95 0.78 -14.21 -5.16
C LEU A 95 1.17 -15.66 -5.48
N ARG A 96 2.26 -16.16 -4.90
CA ARG A 96 2.67 -17.57 -4.96
C ARG A 96 2.02 -18.44 -3.86
N GLY A 97 1.11 -17.88 -3.08
CA GLY A 97 0.42 -18.58 -1.99
C GLY A 97 1.26 -18.74 -0.72
N LYS A 98 2.36 -18.00 -0.55
CA LYS A 98 3.09 -17.97 0.73
C LYS A 98 2.37 -17.08 1.74
N GLU A 99 2.76 -17.24 3.01
CA GLU A 99 2.26 -16.42 4.11
C GLU A 99 2.58 -14.93 3.91
N TYR A 100 1.68 -14.06 4.37
CA TYR A 100 2.00 -12.63 4.42
C TYR A 100 3.08 -12.40 5.46
N THR A 101 3.97 -11.47 5.16
CA THR A 101 4.97 -10.99 6.13
C THR A 101 4.91 -9.47 6.20
N GLN A 102 5.59 -8.88 7.19
CA GLN A 102 5.78 -7.43 7.21
C GLN A 102 6.48 -6.94 5.93
N ALA A 103 7.41 -7.73 5.36
CA ALA A 103 8.04 -7.44 4.08
C ALA A 103 7.05 -7.37 2.91
N SER A 104 5.91 -8.06 3.00
CA SER A 104 4.84 -7.99 2.00
C SER A 104 4.13 -6.63 2.03
N ASP A 105 3.91 -6.02 3.21
CA ASP A 105 3.43 -4.63 3.29
C ASP A 105 4.51 -3.64 2.78
N ILE A 106 5.80 -3.92 3.00
CA ILE A 106 6.91 -3.08 2.49
C ILE A 106 7.00 -3.16 0.95
N TYR A 107 6.67 -4.29 0.34
CA TYR A 107 6.49 -4.34 -1.12
C TYR A 107 5.39 -3.36 -1.57
N GLY A 108 4.23 -3.39 -0.91
CA GLY A 108 3.14 -2.43 -1.17
C GLY A 108 3.59 -0.97 -1.01
N PHE A 109 4.40 -0.67 0.01
CA PHE A 109 5.03 0.65 0.18
C PHE A 109 5.85 1.07 -1.03
N GLY A 110 6.63 0.15 -1.62
CA GLY A 110 7.39 0.43 -2.84
C GLY A 110 6.50 0.82 -4.03
N ILE A 111 5.34 0.17 -4.17
CA ILE A 111 4.35 0.48 -5.21
C ILE A 111 3.72 1.86 -4.97
N ILE A 112 3.41 2.19 -3.72
CA ILE A 112 2.91 3.52 -3.33
C ILE A 112 3.97 4.60 -3.57
N ALA A 113 5.24 4.31 -3.33
CA ALA A 113 6.34 5.22 -3.64
C ALA A 113 6.45 5.50 -5.14
N TYR A 114 6.26 4.47 -5.98
CA TYR A 114 6.15 4.65 -7.42
C TYR A 114 4.98 5.58 -7.78
N GLU A 115 3.79 5.39 -7.22
CA GLU A 115 2.63 6.27 -7.47
C GLU A 115 2.89 7.72 -7.06
N ILE A 116 3.46 7.95 -5.88
CA ILE A 116 3.74 9.31 -5.39
C ILE A 116 4.79 10.01 -6.27
N CYS A 117 5.78 9.27 -6.76
CA CYS A 117 6.82 9.82 -7.62
C CYS A 117 6.30 10.17 -9.02
N THR A 118 5.50 9.27 -9.61
CA THR A 118 5.05 9.36 -11.01
C THR A 118 3.69 10.02 -11.19
N GLY A 119 2.85 10.00 -10.16
CA GLY A 119 1.45 10.43 -10.23
C GLY A 119 0.53 9.41 -10.89
N LEU A 120 1.08 8.32 -11.44
CA LEU A 120 0.34 7.34 -12.22
C LEU A 120 -0.11 6.17 -11.34
N PRO A 121 -1.29 5.57 -11.60
CA PRO A 121 -1.64 4.29 -11.03
C PRO A 121 -0.59 3.23 -11.37
N PRO A 122 -0.34 2.26 -10.48
CA PRO A 122 0.64 1.22 -10.74
C PRO A 122 0.15 0.31 -11.86
N TYR A 123 1.02 0.07 -12.85
CA TYR A 123 0.67 -0.66 -14.08
C TYR A 123 -0.58 -0.09 -14.79
N HIS A 124 -0.70 1.24 -14.87
CA HIS A 124 -1.85 1.94 -15.48
C HIS A 124 -2.12 1.57 -16.95
N ASP A 125 -1.12 1.02 -17.64
CA ASP A 125 -1.15 0.61 -19.04
C ASP A 125 -1.41 -0.90 -19.23
N ILE A 126 -1.60 -1.65 -18.14
CA ILE A 126 -1.81 -3.10 -18.16
C ILE A 126 -3.11 -3.45 -17.43
N ALA A 127 -3.88 -4.39 -17.96
CA ALA A 127 -5.06 -4.90 -17.27
C ALA A 127 -4.69 -5.58 -15.94
N HIS A 128 -5.39 -5.26 -14.86
CA HIS A 128 -5.19 -5.87 -13.55
C HIS A 128 -5.92 -7.21 -13.45
N ASP A 129 -5.44 -8.18 -14.22
CA ASP A 129 -6.03 -9.51 -14.37
C ASP A 129 -5.09 -10.64 -13.91
N ARG A 130 -5.52 -11.89 -14.14
CA ARG A 130 -4.72 -13.07 -13.81
C ARG A 130 -3.35 -13.08 -14.51
N THR A 131 -3.24 -12.48 -15.70
CA THR A 131 -1.98 -12.38 -16.44
C THR A 131 -0.99 -11.52 -15.68
N LEU A 132 -1.44 -10.35 -15.20
CA LEU A 132 -0.61 -9.49 -14.35
C LEU A 132 -0.20 -10.21 -13.06
N ALA A 133 -1.14 -10.91 -12.41
CA ALA A 133 -0.84 -11.69 -11.20
C ALA A 133 0.30 -12.71 -11.41
N VAL A 134 0.26 -13.46 -12.51
CA VAL A 134 1.29 -14.45 -12.87
C VAL A 134 2.62 -13.78 -13.20
N ASN A 135 2.60 -12.60 -13.82
CA ASN A 135 3.82 -11.85 -14.12
C ASN A 135 4.47 -11.34 -12.83
N LEU A 136 3.70 -10.75 -11.93
CA LEU A 136 4.18 -10.26 -10.64
C LEU A 136 4.70 -11.40 -9.76
N SER A 137 4.04 -12.56 -9.76
CA SER A 137 4.47 -13.73 -8.97
C SER A 137 5.84 -14.27 -9.37
N ARG A 138 6.34 -13.93 -10.57
CA ARG A 138 7.66 -14.34 -11.09
C ARG A 138 8.79 -13.40 -10.64
N ILE A 139 8.47 -12.23 -10.10
CA ILE A 139 9.48 -11.30 -9.58
C ILE A 139 10.19 -11.97 -8.39
N LYS A 140 11.52 -12.12 -8.51
CA LYS A 140 12.34 -12.64 -7.40
C LYS A 140 12.58 -11.52 -6.39
N THR A 141 11.78 -11.48 -5.33
CA THR A 141 12.09 -10.70 -4.14
C THR A 141 13.28 -11.35 -3.41
N LYS A 142 14.48 -10.77 -3.51
CA LYS A 142 15.66 -11.13 -2.70
C LYS A 142 15.56 -10.57 -1.28
N VAL A 143 14.38 -10.65 -0.65
CA VAL A 143 14.22 -10.25 0.75
C VAL A 143 14.07 -11.52 1.57
N GLN A 144 15.21 -12.20 1.77
CA GLN A 144 15.39 -13.07 2.93
C GLN A 144 16.15 -12.22 3.93
N LEU A 145 15.43 -11.70 4.94
CA LEU A 145 16.04 -11.27 6.19
C LEU A 145 16.26 -12.51 7.05
#